data_AF-A0A5C7S593-F1
#
_entry.id   AF-A0A5C7S593-F1
#
_cell.length_a   1.000
_cell.length_b   1.000
_cell.length_c   1.000
_cell.angle_alpha   90.00
_cell.angle_beta   90.00
_cell.angle_gamma   90.00
#
_symmetry.space_group_name_H-M   'P 1'
#
loop_
_entity.id
_entity.type
_entity.pdbx_description
1 polymer ?
#
loop_
_entity_poly.entity_id
_entity_poly.type
_entity_poly.pdbx_seq_one_letter_code
_entity_poly.pdbx_strand_id
1 'polypeptide(L)'
;MMQQQSARLETRAGEALTLQGVRFTGTLRGTLFEAELEQRFANPFERHVELVYSFPLPWAAVLLGVEVRIGERCLSGAVIEKKQAEQGYEDALAEGNTAILLEQNFDGSYTLNLGNLAPGET
;
A
#
# COMPACT_ATOMS: atom_id res chain seq x y z
N MET A 1 24.03 -9.02 -8.90
CA MET A 1 23.08 -9.89 -8.18
C MET A 1 21.88 -9.02 -7.83
N MET A 2 20.69 -9.34 -8.31
CA MET A 2 19.48 -8.63 -7.91
C MET A 2 19.21 -8.99 -6.45
N GLN A 3 19.35 -8.03 -5.53
CA GLN A 3 18.84 -8.22 -4.18
C GLN A 3 17.33 -8.48 -4.31
N GLN A 4 16.85 -9.60 -3.77
CA GLN A 4 15.42 -9.85 -3.66
C GLN A 4 14.86 -8.82 -2.69
N GLN A 5 14.43 -7.68 -3.22
CA GLN A 5 13.52 -6.80 -2.49
C GLN A 5 12.21 -7.58 -2.36
N SER A 6 11.80 -7.88 -1.14
CA SER A 6 10.49 -8.48 -0.86
C SER A 6 9.52 -7.39 -0.45
N ALA A 7 8.23 -7.62 -0.71
CA ALA A 7 7.21 -6.73 -0.20
C ALA A 7 7.19 -6.74 1.34
N ARG A 8 7.03 -5.57 1.96
CA ARG A 8 7.05 -5.40 3.41
C ARG A 8 6.02 -4.38 3.85
N LEU A 9 5.16 -4.77 4.81
CA LEU A 9 4.24 -3.89 5.50
C LEU A 9 4.66 -3.75 6.96
N GLU A 10 4.93 -2.53 7.40
CA GLU A 10 5.37 -2.21 8.75
C GLU A 10 4.79 -0.89 9.25
N THR A 11 4.79 -0.68 10.57
CA THR A 11 4.53 0.64 11.14
C THR A 11 5.69 1.59 10.82
N ARG A 12 5.49 2.91 10.95
CA ARG A 12 6.62 3.87 10.90
C ARG A 12 7.73 3.58 11.92
N ALA A 13 7.42 2.88 13.00
CA ALA A 13 8.40 2.44 14.01
C ALA A 13 9.11 1.12 13.63
N GLY A 14 8.78 0.53 12.48
CA GLY A 14 9.40 -0.71 11.97
C GLY A 14 8.76 -2.00 12.49
N GLU A 15 7.57 -1.94 13.07
CA GLU A 15 6.88 -3.12 13.60
C GLU A 15 6.05 -3.79 12.50
N ALA A 16 6.21 -5.10 12.31
CA ALA A 16 5.49 -5.84 11.28
C ALA A 16 4.02 -6.07 11.65
N LEU A 17 3.15 -6.09 10.63
CA LEU A 17 1.73 -6.42 10.79
C LEU A 17 1.46 -7.90 10.51
N THR A 18 0.35 -8.39 11.06
CA THR A 18 -0.08 -9.78 10.83
C THR A 18 -0.78 -9.89 9.48
N LEU A 19 -0.17 -10.63 8.56
CA LEU A 19 -0.80 -11.01 7.29
C LEU A 19 -1.85 -12.10 7.53
N GLN A 20 -3.11 -11.79 7.26
CA GLN A 20 -4.25 -12.70 7.47
C GLN A 20 -4.57 -13.54 6.24
N GLY A 21 -4.26 -13.03 5.04
CA GLY A 21 -4.50 -13.77 3.81
C GLY A 21 -3.98 -13.06 2.57
N VAL A 22 -3.75 -13.85 1.54
CA VAL A 22 -3.30 -13.39 0.22
C VAL A 22 -4.16 -14.05 -0.84
N ARG A 23 -4.59 -13.28 -1.83
CA ARG A 23 -5.20 -13.78 -3.05
C ARG A 23 -4.43 -13.20 -4.22
N PHE A 24 -4.03 -14.07 -5.13
CA PHE A 24 -3.37 -13.69 -6.36
C PHE A 24 -4.14 -14.30 -7.53
N THR A 25 -4.67 -13.45 -8.39
CA THR A 25 -5.44 -13.85 -9.57
C THR A 25 -4.83 -13.19 -10.79
N GLY A 26 -4.94 -13.84 -11.95
CA GLY A 26 -4.45 -13.26 -13.17
C GLY A 26 -5.02 -13.91 -14.41
N THR A 27 -4.93 -13.19 -15.52
CA THR A 27 -5.40 -13.61 -16.83
C THR A 27 -4.25 -13.52 -17.83
N LEU A 28 -3.99 -14.62 -18.54
CA LEU A 28 -3.03 -14.67 -19.64
C LEU A 28 -3.75 -14.51 -20.98
N ARG A 29 -3.37 -13.50 -21.76
CA ARG A 29 -3.90 -13.21 -23.11
C ARG A 29 -2.74 -13.15 -24.10
N GLY A 30 -2.46 -14.27 -24.76
CA GLY A 30 -1.28 -14.39 -25.61
C GLY A 30 -0.01 -14.20 -24.79
N THR A 31 0.73 -13.12 -25.04
CA THR A 31 1.95 -12.75 -24.30
C THR A 31 1.72 -11.73 -23.19
N LEU A 32 0.49 -11.23 -23.01
CA LEU A 32 0.14 -10.28 -21.94
C LEU A 32 -0.37 -11.03 -20.71
N PHE A 33 0.20 -10.74 -19.55
CA PHE A 33 -0.30 -11.22 -18.26
C PHE A 33 -0.74 -10.04 -17.42
N GLU A 34 -2.03 -10.03 -17.06
CA GLU A 34 -2.61 -9.07 -16.12
C GLU A 34 -2.90 -9.79 -14.81
N ALA A 35 -2.51 -9.20 -13.68
CA ALA A 35 -2.65 -9.82 -12.37
C ALA A 35 -3.16 -8.81 -11.34
N GLU A 36 -3.87 -9.36 -10.34
CA GLU A 36 -4.39 -8.66 -9.18
C GLU A 36 -3.89 -9.38 -7.92
N LEU A 37 -3.35 -8.60 -6.98
CA LEU A 37 -2.85 -9.05 -5.70
C LEU A 37 -3.65 -8.38 -4.58
N GLU A 38 -4.40 -9.17 -3.83
CA GLU A 38 -5.08 -8.75 -2.61
C GLU A 38 -4.33 -9.32 -1.40
N GLN A 39 -3.96 -8.45 -0.46
CA GLN A 39 -3.34 -8.82 0.81
C GLN A 39 -4.15 -8.21 1.95
N ARG A 40 -4.54 -9.05 2.91
CA ARG A 40 -5.33 -8.63 4.07
C ARG A 40 -4.46 -8.66 5.31
N PHE A 41 -4.41 -7.55 6.02
CA PHE A 41 -3.65 -7.39 7.25
C PHE A 41 -4.58 -6.93 8.36
N ALA A 42 -4.19 -7.13 9.61
CA ALA A 42 -4.86 -6.53 10.76
C ALA A 42 -3.86 -5.75 11.60
N ASN A 43 -4.29 -4.64 12.19
CA ASN A 43 -3.55 -3.97 13.25
C ASN A 43 -3.59 -4.81 14.54
N PRO A 44 -2.49 -5.45 14.96
CA PRO A 44 -2.46 -6.27 16.17
C PRO A 44 -2.24 -5.45 17.45
N PHE A 45 -2.04 -4.13 17.34
CA PHE A 45 -1.66 -3.26 18.45
C PHE A 45 -2.90 -2.60 19.09
N GLU A 46 -2.80 -2.24 20.38
CA GLU A 46 -3.84 -1.51 21.12
C GLU A 46 -3.83 0.00 20.86
N ARG A 47 -3.18 0.45 19.78
CA ARG A 47 -3.07 1.88 19.40
C ARG A 47 -3.29 2.08 17.90
N HIS A 48 -3.58 3.33 17.53
CA HIS A 48 -3.57 3.75 16.14
C HIS A 48 -2.15 3.66 15.58
N VAL A 49 -2.02 3.19 14.34
CA VAL A 49 -0.73 3.07 13.66
C VAL A 49 -0.74 3.69 12.28
N GLU A 50 0.40 4.25 11.90
CA GLU A 50 0.71 4.61 10.52
C GLU A 50 1.54 3.51 9.90
N LEU A 51 1.18 3.12 8.67
CA LEU A 51 1.78 2.00 7.96
C LEU A 51 2.55 2.46 6.73
N VAL A 52 3.61 1.73 6.44
CA VAL A 52 4.42 1.87 5.23
C VAL A 52 4.43 0.50 4.55
N TYR A 53 3.90 0.45 3.34
CA TYR A 53 3.94 -0.73 2.48
C TYR A 53 4.90 -0.50 1.32
N SER A 54 6.05 -1.17 1.35
CA SER A 54 7.03 -1.11 0.27
C SER A 54 6.99 -2.40 -0.54
N PHE A 55 6.90 -2.30 -1.87
CA PHE A 55 6.90 -3.47 -2.74
C PHE A 55 7.58 -3.19 -4.08
N PRO A 56 8.33 -4.17 -4.64
CA PRO A 56 8.84 -4.05 -6.00
C PRO A 56 7.78 -4.45 -7.02
N LEU A 57 8.00 -4.06 -8.28
CA LEU A 57 7.35 -4.69 -9.42
C LEU A 57 8.35 -5.55 -10.20
N PRO A 58 7.89 -6.61 -10.87
CA PRO A 58 8.67 -7.26 -11.91
C PRO A 58 9.15 -6.24 -12.95
N TRP A 59 10.39 -6.38 -13.42
CA TRP A 59 11.02 -5.43 -14.34
C TRP A 59 10.26 -5.17 -15.66
N ALA A 60 9.38 -6.10 -16.06
CA ALA A 60 8.54 -6.00 -17.25
C ALA A 60 7.06 -5.70 -16.95
N ALA A 61 6.74 -5.30 -15.72
CA ALA A 61 5.39 -4.98 -15.27
C ALA A 61 5.21 -3.47 -15.04
N VAL A 62 3.97 -3.02 -15.13
CA VAL A 62 3.55 -1.65 -14.78
C VAL A 62 2.39 -1.73 -13.79
N LEU A 63 2.36 -0.79 -12.83
CA LEU A 63 1.25 -0.68 -11.89
C LEU A 63 0.03 -0.07 -12.60
N LEU A 64 -1.09 -0.79 -12.62
CA LEU A 64 -2.32 -0.31 -13.25
C LEU A 64 -3.22 0.45 -12.27
N GLY A 65 -3.20 0.08 -11.00
CA GLY A 65 -4.00 0.71 -9.96
C GLY A 65 -3.67 0.15 -8.57
N VAL A 66 -4.10 0.90 -7.56
CA VAL A 66 -4.01 0.51 -6.15
C VAL A 66 -5.31 0.91 -5.46
N GLU A 67 -5.85 -0.02 -4.70
CA GLU A 67 -7.02 0.20 -3.85
C GLU A 67 -6.67 -0.26 -2.43
N VAL A 68 -7.13 0.50 -1.45
CA VAL A 68 -6.98 0.20 -0.03
C VAL A 68 -8.38 0.18 0.59
N ARG A 69 -8.72 -0.92 1.24
CA ARG A 69 -9.97 -1.04 1.98
C ARG A 69 -9.66 -1.13 3.47
N ILE A 70 -10.27 -0.26 4.26
CA ILE A 70 -10.09 -0.16 5.72
C ILE A 70 -11.48 -0.19 6.34
N GLY A 71 -11.81 -1.28 7.03
CA GLY A 71 -13.17 -1.52 7.52
C GLY A 71 -14.20 -1.51 6.39
N GLU A 72 -15.19 -0.60 6.45
CA GLU A 72 -16.18 -0.38 5.39
C GLU A 72 -15.77 0.67 4.36
N ARG A 73 -14.64 1.35 4.57
CA ARG A 73 -14.17 2.44 3.70
C ARG A 73 -13.31 1.89 2.59
N CYS A 74 -13.60 2.28 1.36
CA CYS A 74 -12.75 2.02 0.21
C CYS A 74 -12.05 3.32 -0.19
N LEU A 75 -10.72 3.29 -0.24
CA LEU A 75 -9.85 4.38 -0.67
C LEU A 75 -9.17 3.96 -1.96
N SER A 76 -9.59 4.54 -3.08
CA SER A 76 -8.94 4.32 -4.37
C SER A 76 -7.90 5.41 -4.62
N GLY A 77 -6.69 5.02 -5.03
CA GLY A 77 -5.63 5.98 -5.36
C GLY A 77 -5.91 6.68 -6.70
N ALA A 78 -5.89 8.03 -6.72
CA ALA A 78 -5.88 8.82 -7.93
C ALA A 78 -4.45 9.30 -8.24
N VAL A 79 -4.01 9.18 -9.49
CA VAL A 79 -2.69 9.69 -9.92
C VAL A 79 -2.76 11.21 -10.03
N ILE A 80 -2.10 11.92 -9.12
CA ILE A 80 -2.00 13.38 -9.12
C ILE A 80 -0.53 13.82 -8.95
N GLU A 81 -0.26 15.11 -9.16
CA GLU A 81 1.10 15.67 -9.09
C GLU A 81 1.68 15.56 -7.66
N LYS A 82 2.98 15.23 -7.57
CA LYS A 82 3.64 14.80 -6.32
C LYS A 82 3.41 15.76 -5.14
N LYS A 83 3.64 17.07 -5.33
CA LYS A 83 3.48 18.04 -4.22
C LYS A 83 2.03 18.17 -3.75
N GLN A 84 1.08 18.03 -4.67
CA GLN A 84 -0.34 18.05 -4.35
C GLN A 84 -0.77 16.78 -3.60
N ALA A 85 -0.20 15.62 -3.97
CA ALA A 85 -0.43 14.37 -3.26
C ALA A 85 0.12 14.42 -1.81
N GLU A 86 1.32 14.95 -1.63
CA GLU A 86 1.95 15.12 -0.31
C GLU A 86 1.12 16.04 0.59
N GLN A 87 0.74 17.22 0.10
CA GLN A 87 -0.06 18.18 0.88
C GLN A 87 -1.42 17.61 1.27
N GLY A 88 -2.13 16.97 0.32
CA GLY A 88 -3.43 16.38 0.61
C GLY A 88 -3.38 15.23 1.63
N TYR A 89 -2.28 14.47 1.65
CA TYR A 89 -2.04 13.43 2.66
C TYR A 89 -1.80 14.02 4.06
N GLU A 90 -0.95 15.05 4.16
CA GLU A 90 -0.67 15.74 5.44
C GLU A 90 -1.92 16.41 6.02
N ASP A 91 -2.69 17.10 5.18
CA ASP A 91 -3.93 17.78 5.59
C ASP A 91 -4.94 16.76 6.14
N ALA A 92 -5.14 15.64 5.44
CA ALA A 92 -6.04 14.59 5.88
C ALA A 92 -5.60 13.94 7.20
N LEU A 93 -4.29 13.70 7.39
CA LEU A 93 -3.75 13.20 8.65
C LEU A 93 -3.97 14.20 9.80
N ALA A 94 -3.75 15.49 9.57
CA ALA A 94 -3.94 16.53 10.57
C ALA A 94 -5.40 16.63 11.05
N GLU A 95 -6.35 16.30 10.16
CA GLU A 95 -7.78 16.22 10.47
C GLU A 95 -8.19 14.89 11.14
N GLY A 96 -7.25 13.97 11.34
CA GLY A 96 -7.52 12.62 11.87
C GLY A 96 -8.18 11.68 10.85
N ASN A 97 -8.22 12.07 9.57
CA ASN A 97 -8.77 11.25 8.51
C ASN A 97 -7.75 10.20 8.05
N THR A 98 -8.24 8.99 7.76
CA THR A 98 -7.46 7.97 7.07
C THR A 98 -7.16 8.42 5.64
N ALA A 99 -5.88 8.45 5.29
CA ALA A 99 -5.38 8.85 3.97
C ALA A 99 -4.39 7.82 3.43
N ILE A 100 -4.25 7.77 2.10
CA ILE A 100 -3.27 6.93 1.42
C ILE A 100 -2.40 7.77 0.49
N LEU A 101 -1.10 7.48 0.44
CA LEU A 101 -0.14 8.11 -0.47
C LEU A 101 0.74 7.04 -1.11
N LEU A 102 0.67 6.91 -2.43
CA LEU A 102 1.50 6.00 -3.21
C LEU A 102 2.61 6.78 -3.94
N GLU A 103 3.85 6.36 -3.75
CA GLU A 103 5.03 6.95 -4.38
C GLU A 103 5.87 5.89 -5.08
N GLN A 104 6.51 6.27 -6.19
CA GLN A 104 7.56 5.48 -6.81
C GLN A 104 8.92 5.97 -6.33
N ASN A 105 9.74 5.06 -5.82
CA ASN A 105 11.08 5.31 -5.32
C ASN A 105 12.10 5.37 -6.47
N PHE A 106 13.26 5.95 -6.21
CA PHE A 106 14.35 6.06 -7.21
C PHE A 106 14.87 4.71 -7.69
N ASP A 107 14.77 3.66 -6.88
CA ASP A 107 15.16 2.29 -7.24
C ASP A 107 14.07 1.51 -8.02
N GLY A 108 12.96 2.18 -8.35
CA GLY A 108 11.85 1.60 -9.10
C GLY A 108 10.83 0.83 -8.24
N SER A 109 11.06 0.69 -6.93
CA SER A 109 10.06 0.16 -6.00
C SER A 109 8.96 1.18 -5.71
N TYR A 110 7.86 0.72 -5.11
CA TYR A 110 6.75 1.57 -4.70
C TYR A 110 6.62 1.59 -3.18
N THR A 111 6.20 2.73 -2.64
CA THR A 111 5.86 2.92 -1.22
C THR A 111 4.44 3.43 -1.12
N LEU A 112 3.59 2.73 -0.38
CA LEU A 112 2.25 3.15 -0.02
C LEU A 112 2.21 3.47 1.47
N ASN A 113 1.94 4.72 1.82
CA ASN A 113 1.74 5.17 3.19
C ASN A 113 0.25 5.14 3.51
N LEU A 114 -0.11 4.57 4.67
CA LEU A 114 -1.48 4.54 5.17
C LEU A 114 -1.52 5.19 6.56
N GLY A 115 -2.35 6.21 6.71
CA GLY A 115 -2.50 6.96 7.95
C GLY A 115 -3.61 6.44 8.86
N ASN A 116 -3.37 6.50 10.17
CA ASN A 116 -4.40 6.41 11.21
C ASN A 116 -5.26 5.12 11.18
N LEU A 117 -4.63 3.94 11.14
CA LEU A 117 -5.33 2.65 11.24
C LEU A 117 -5.63 2.30 12.71
N ALA A 118 -6.89 2.08 13.07
CA ALA A 118 -7.31 1.85 14.45
C ALA A 118 -6.96 0.42 14.96
N PRO A 119 -6.94 0.19 16.29
CA PRO A 119 -6.73 -1.14 16.86
C PRO A 119 -7.72 -2.18 16.31
N GLY A 120 -7.20 -3.33 15.85
CA GLY A 120 -8.03 -4.44 15.34
C GLY A 120 -8.65 -4.20 13.95
N GLU A 121 -8.43 -3.04 13.35
CA GLU A 121 -8.92 -2.72 12.00
C GLU A 121 -8.13 -3.49 10.93
N THR A 122 -8.82 -3.83 9.84
CA THR A 122 -8.32 -4.59 8.68
C THR A 122 -8.56 -3.86 7.38
#